data_AF-A0A923W166-F1
#
_entry.id   AF-A0A923W166-F1
#
_cell.length_a   1.000
_cell.length_b   1.000
_cell.length_c   1.000
_cell.angle_alpha   90.00
_cell.angle_beta   90.00
_cell.angle_gamma   90.00
#
_symmetry.space_group_name_H-M   'P 1'
#
loop_
_entity.id
_entity.type
_entity.pdbx_description
1 polymer ?
#
loop_
_entity_poly.entity_id
_entity_poly.type
_entity_poly.pdbx_seq_one_letter_code
_entity_poly.pdbx_strand_id
1 'polypeptide(L)'
;IGTIISSAFPAILVYAQELMPKKLGMVSGLFYGFAFGMGGLGSALLGNLADKTSISHVYQICSYLPLIGIIALFLPNLKKKI
;
A
#
# COMPACT_ATOMS: atom_id res chain seq x y z
N ILE A 1 5.59 1.94 -13.40
CA ILE A 1 4.87 2.19 -12.11
C ILE A 1 4.49 0.86 -11.45
N GLY A 2 3.66 0.01 -12.08
CA GLY A 2 3.22 -1.25 -11.45
C GLY A 2 4.34 -2.19 -11.00
N THR A 3 5.38 -2.37 -11.80
CA THR A 3 6.55 -3.21 -11.45
C THR A 3 7.32 -2.67 -10.25
N ILE A 4 7.54 -1.35 -10.21
CA ILE A 4 8.25 -0.66 -9.13
C ILE A 4 7.46 -0.81 -7.82
N ILE A 5 6.15 -0.53 -7.83
CA ILE A 5 5.32 -0.64 -6.64
C ILE A 5 5.21 -2.10 -6.17
N SER A 6 5.09 -3.05 -7.10
CA SER A 6 5.04 -4.49 -6.78
C SER A 6 6.29 -4.98 -6.06
N SER A 7 7.47 -4.45 -6.41
CA SER A 7 8.74 -4.81 -5.72
C SER A 7 8.83 -4.32 -4.28
N ALA A 8 8.14 -3.24 -3.91
CA ALA A 8 8.16 -2.70 -2.55
C ALA A 8 7.26 -3.48 -1.58
N PHE A 9 6.19 -4.08 -2.09
CA PHE A 9 5.20 -4.81 -1.29
C PHE A 9 5.78 -5.94 -0.41
N PRO A 10 6.62 -6.87 -0.91
CA PRO A 10 7.17 -7.93 -0.08
C PRO A 10 8.06 -7.38 1.04
N ALA A 11 8.83 -6.32 0.78
CA ALA A 11 9.68 -5.69 1.80
C ALA A 11 8.86 -5.07 2.94
N ILE A 12 7.76 -4.37 2.61
CA ILE A 12 6.85 -3.78 3.60
C ILE A 12 6.19 -4.88 4.46
N LEU A 13 5.75 -5.96 3.83
CA LEU A 13 5.09 -7.07 4.51
C LEU A 13 6.05 -7.78 5.49
N VAL A 14 7.29 -8.03 5.06
CA VAL A 14 8.33 -8.62 5.92
C VAL A 14 8.65 -7.68 7.08
N TYR A 15 8.80 -6.38 6.84
CA TYR A 15 9.04 -5.40 7.92
C TYR A 15 7.91 -5.44 8.98
N ALA A 16 6.65 -5.48 8.55
CA ALA A 16 5.52 -5.55 9.48
C ALA A 16 5.49 -6.85 10.28
N GLN A 17 5.87 -7.97 9.64
CA GLN A 17 6.02 -9.26 10.29
C GLN A 17 7.14 -9.27 11.32
N GLU A 18 8.29 -8.65 11.01
CA GLU A 18 9.42 -8.49 11.93
C GLU A 18 9.09 -7.61 13.13
N LEU A 19 8.23 -6.60 12.96
CA LEU A 19 7.74 -5.76 14.05
C LEU A 19 6.83 -6.53 15.03
N MET A 20 6.10 -7.54 14.56
CA MET A 20 5.15 -8.34 15.35
C MET A 20 5.30 -9.86 15.11
N PRO A 21 6.44 -10.46 15.48
CA PRO A 21 6.82 -11.82 15.05
C PRO A 21 5.93 -12.93 15.64
N LYS A 22 5.25 -12.67 16.77
CA LYS A 22 4.32 -13.63 17.37
C LYS A 22 2.94 -13.66 16.70
N LYS A 23 2.66 -12.74 15.77
CA LYS A 23 1.34 -12.54 15.15
C LYS A 23 1.39 -12.51 13.62
N LEU A 24 2.26 -13.32 13.00
CA LEU A 24 2.47 -13.35 11.54
C LEU A 24 1.17 -13.53 10.75
N GLY A 25 0.30 -14.47 11.16
CA GLY A 25 -0.98 -14.71 10.49
C GLY A 25 -1.95 -13.53 10.55
N MET A 26 -1.99 -12.81 11.68
CA MET A 26 -2.81 -11.61 11.83
C MET A 26 -2.29 -10.45 10.96
N VAL A 27 -0.97 -10.23 10.96
CA VAL A 27 -0.33 -9.17 10.15
C VAL A 27 -0.57 -9.43 8.66
N SER A 28 -0.26 -10.64 8.19
CA SER A 28 -0.50 -11.02 6.80
C SER A 28 -1.98 -10.92 6.43
N GLY A 29 -2.88 -11.43 7.27
CA GLY A 29 -4.33 -11.37 7.03
C GLY A 29 -4.86 -9.93 6.93
N LEU A 30 -4.41 -9.04 7.81
CA LEU A 30 -4.79 -7.63 7.78
C LEU A 30 -4.23 -6.92 6.54
N PHE A 31 -2.95 -7.15 6.19
CA PHE A 31 -2.32 -6.55 5.01
C PHE A 31 -3.04 -6.95 3.72
N TYR A 32 -3.20 -8.25 3.48
CA TYR A 32 -3.85 -8.72 2.27
C TYR A 32 -5.35 -8.40 2.26
N GLY A 33 -6.05 -8.57 3.40
CA GLY A 33 -7.47 -8.25 3.50
C GLY A 33 -7.75 -6.77 3.23
N PHE A 34 -6.97 -5.87 3.81
CA PHE A 34 -7.11 -4.44 3.58
C PHE A 34 -6.69 -4.04 2.16
N ALA A 35 -5.60 -4.61 1.63
CA ALA A 35 -5.15 -4.34 0.27
C ALA A 35 -6.19 -4.74 -0.79
N PHE A 36 -6.79 -5.93 -0.66
CA PHE A 36 -7.84 -6.37 -1.57
C PHE A 36 -9.14 -5.60 -1.38
N GLY A 37 -9.55 -5.33 -0.13
CA GLY A 37 -10.74 -4.53 0.16
C GLY A 37 -10.65 -3.11 -0.41
N MET A 38 -9.55 -2.41 -0.14
CA MET A 38 -9.28 -1.08 -0.68
C MET A 38 -9.04 -1.11 -2.19
N GLY A 39 -8.42 -2.17 -2.73
CA GLY A 39 -8.26 -2.35 -4.17
C GLY A 39 -9.60 -2.45 -4.90
N GLY A 40 -10.55 -3.22 -4.36
CA GLY A 40 -11.90 -3.32 -4.92
C GLY A 40 -12.68 -2.01 -4.82
N LEU A 41 -12.73 -1.40 -3.63
CA LEU A 41 -13.41 -0.12 -3.41
C LEU A 41 -12.80 1.00 -4.25
N GLY A 42 -11.47 1.10 -4.26
CA GLY A 42 -10.72 2.07 -5.04
C GLY A 42 -10.95 1.91 -6.55
N SER A 43 -11.01 0.67 -7.05
CA SER A 43 -11.32 0.40 -8.46
C SER A 43 -12.72 0.89 -8.84
N ALA A 44 -13.72 0.68 -7.98
CA ALA A 44 -15.08 1.17 -8.23
C ALA A 44 -15.15 2.71 -8.23
N LEU A 45 -14.50 3.35 -7.25
CA LEU A 45 -14.49 4.82 -7.13
C LEU A 45 -13.71 5.48 -8.26
N LEU A 46 -12.49 5.00 -8.55
CA LEU A 46 -11.64 5.52 -9.62
C LEU A 46 -12.20 5.20 -11.00
N GLY A 47 -12.88 4.05 -11.17
CA GLY A 47 -13.58 3.69 -12.41
C GLY A 47 -14.71 4.68 -12.73
N ASN A 48 -15.59 4.93 -11.75
CA ASN A 48 -16.64 5.94 -11.90
C ASN A 48 -16.08 7.36 -12.14
N LEU A 49 -14.95 7.69 -11.52
CA LEU A 49 -14.27 8.96 -11.79
C LEU A 49 -13.69 8.99 -13.22
N ALA A 50 -13.09 7.90 -13.69
CA ALA A 50 -12.55 7.79 -15.04
C ALA A 50 -13.65 7.98 -16.09
N ASP A 51 -14.83 7.39 -15.87
CA ASP A 51 -15.98 7.52 -16.76
C ASP A 51 -16.49 8.97 -16.87
N LYS A 52 -16.36 9.76 -15.79
CA LYS A 52 -16.81 11.16 -15.75
C LYS A 52 -15.77 12.17 -16.23
N THR A 53 -14.48 11.95 -15.95
CA THR A 53 -13.43 12.95 -16.24
C THR A 53 -12.41 12.57 -17.30
N SER A 54 -12.19 11.27 -17.56
CA SER A 54 -11.10 10.64 -18.33
C SER A 54 -10.02 9.96 -17.49
N ILE A 55 -9.38 8.97 -18.13
CA ILE A 55 -8.29 8.17 -17.55
C ILE A 55 -7.03 9.01 -17.24
N SER A 56 -6.77 10.07 -18.01
CA SER A 56 -5.59 10.92 -17.81
C SER A 56 -5.66 11.66 -16.47
N HIS A 57 -6.85 12.15 -16.12
CA HIS A 57 -7.09 12.84 -14.86
C HIS A 57 -6.93 11.90 -13.66
N VAL A 58 -7.42 10.66 -13.79
CA VAL A 58 -7.24 9.61 -12.77
C VAL A 58 -5.74 9.29 -12.55
N TYR A 59 -4.96 9.16 -13.62
CA TYR A 59 -3.52 8.96 -13.50
C TYR A 59 -2.80 10.12 -12.82
N GLN A 60 -3.20 11.37 -13.08
CA GLN A 60 -2.65 12.53 -12.37
C GLN A 60 -2.95 12.46 -10.88
N ILE A 61 -4.18 12.15 -10.48
CA ILE A 61 -4.55 12.02 -9.06
C ILE A 61 -3.77 10.88 -8.40
N CYS A 62 -3.72 9.71 -9.05
CA CYS A 62 -2.99 8.54 -8.56
C CYS A 62 -1.48 8.77 -8.45
N SER A 63 -0.91 9.71 -9.20
CA SER A 63 0.52 10.05 -9.10
C SER A 63 0.90 10.67 -7.74
N TYR A 64 -0.07 11.26 -7.02
CA TYR A 64 0.15 11.87 -5.70
C TYR A 64 -0.07 10.89 -4.54
N LEU A 65 -0.76 9.76 -4.75
CA LEU A 65 -1.02 8.75 -3.71
C LEU A 65 0.26 8.24 -3.00
N PRO A 66 1.38 8.01 -3.70
CA PRO A 66 2.65 7.63 -3.06
C PRO A 66 3.16 8.62 -2.01
N LEU A 67 2.77 9.90 -2.05
CA LEU A 67 3.16 10.89 -1.04
C LEU A 67 2.66 10.54 0.35
N ILE A 68 1.53 9.82 0.46
CA ILE A 68 1.03 9.31 1.75
C ILE A 68 2.08 8.41 2.40
N GLY A 69 2.91 7.73 1.62
CA GLY A 69 4.01 6.90 2.11
C GLY A 69 5.06 7.65 2.94
N ILE A 70 5.10 8.99 2.91
CA ILE A 70 5.95 9.81 3.78
C ILE A 70 5.68 9.53 5.27
N ILE A 71 4.47 9.08 5.64
CA ILE A 71 4.17 8.66 7.02
C ILE A 71 5.06 7.50 7.49
N ALA A 72 5.66 6.73 6.58
CA ALA A 72 6.60 5.68 6.91
C ALA A 72 7.89 6.20 7.56
N LEU A 73 8.19 7.52 7.48
CA LEU A 73 9.31 8.11 8.22
C LEU A 73 9.18 8.00 9.75
N PHE A 74 7.96 7.80 10.25
CA PHE A 74 7.70 7.58 11.68
C PHE A 74 7.93 6.13 12.13
N LEU A 75 8.23 5.20 11.21
CA LEU A 75 8.47 3.80 11.56
C LEU A 75 9.84 3.62 12.24
N PRO A 76 9.92 2.80 13.30
CA PRO A 76 11.17 2.54 14.01
C PRO A 76 12.15 1.73 13.17
N ASN A 77 13.46 2.02 13.28
CA ASN A 77 14.47 1.29 12.54
C ASN A 77 14.80 -0.05 13.24
N LEU A 78 14.25 -1.16 12.73
CA LEU A 78 14.42 -2.51 13.31
C LEU A 78 15.88 -3.00 13.28
N LYS A 79 16.72 -2.50 12.37
CA LYS A 79 18.14 -2.87 12.27
C LYS A 79 19.01 -2.33 13.42
N LYS A 80 18.53 -1.35 14.21
CA LYS A 80 19.32 -0.74 15.30
C LYS A 80 19.37 -1.60 16.58
N LYS A 81 18.75 -2.78 16.57
CA LYS A 81 18.64 -3.69 17.72
C LYS A 81 19.31 -5.04 17.45
N ILE A 82 20.47 -5.02 16.78
CA ILE A 82 21.43 -6.12 16.70
C ILE A 82 22.71 -5.64 17.39
#